data_AF-A0A090BFG2-F1
#
_entry.id   AF-A0A090BFG2-F1
#
_cell.length_a   1.000
_cell.length_b   1.000
_cell.length_c   1.000
_cell.angle_alpha   90.00
_cell.angle_beta   90.00
_cell.angle_gamma   90.00
#
_symmetry.space_group_name_H-M   'P 1'
#
loop_
_entity.id
_entity.type
_entity.pdbx_description
1 polymer ?
#
loop_
_entity_poly.entity_id
_entity_poly.type
_entity_poly.pdbx_seq_one_letter_code
_entity_poly.pdbx_strand_id
1 'polypeptide(L)'
;MFPRASVAALVHRFFSVLVSWQWPTPILVAQPSTGVDANSVEWDPLHNLHDRAHLMPIITPGFPAVNTAVNVNLSTLRVLRDEFARGQRILDDLSRCRFSHPAPWNQLFTPTEVLVRYDHHVAIELRASNEESLAEWSSFVASRTRKLVETLQHTPSVGSLHPLPEIIRPQDPEPSANGEVVGYYFIGYTVDSPPMPGVRRGNCRLTRERQRMPSTSGNEEWARNCIASATRYFLATELNAATEKKCGMEVAISYSSWNDLPNAIFPGGRPAAIGDRARYILSQAHQMNVAQGFAR
;
A
#
# COMPACT_ATOMS: atom_id res chain seq x y z
N MET A 1 8.65 -26.30 -10.46
CA MET A 1 9.64 -25.48 -11.20
C MET A 1 11.09 -25.75 -10.77
N PHE A 2 11.43 -25.90 -9.47
CA PHE A 2 12.82 -26.12 -9.02
C PHE A 2 12.93 -27.19 -7.90
N PRO A 3 12.80 -28.50 -8.22
CA PRO A 3 12.66 -29.56 -7.19
C PRO A 3 13.93 -29.86 -6.38
N ARG A 4 15.10 -29.43 -6.86
CA ARG A 4 16.41 -29.69 -6.21
C ARG A 4 17.12 -28.43 -5.71
N ALA A 5 16.44 -27.27 -5.75
CA ALA A 5 17.03 -26.02 -5.30
C ALA A 5 17.13 -25.98 -3.77
N SER A 6 18.20 -25.36 -3.26
CA SER A 6 18.28 -25.03 -1.83
C SER A 6 17.22 -23.97 -1.46
N VAL A 7 16.90 -23.84 -0.18
CA VAL A 7 15.94 -22.84 0.31
C VAL A 7 16.33 -21.42 -0.12
N ALA A 8 17.61 -21.05 0.01
CA ALA A 8 18.10 -19.74 -0.42
C ALA A 8 17.89 -19.50 -1.93
N ALA A 9 18.17 -20.51 -2.76
CA ALA A 9 17.93 -20.44 -4.19
C ALA A 9 16.43 -20.37 -4.52
N LEU A 10 15.57 -21.07 -3.76
CA LEU A 10 14.11 -20.99 -3.93
C LEU A 10 13.57 -19.59 -3.65
N VAL A 11 14.04 -18.93 -2.59
CA VAL A 11 13.64 -17.55 -2.29
C VAL A 11 14.07 -16.61 -3.42
N HIS A 12 15.31 -16.73 -3.93
CA HIS A 12 15.76 -15.96 -5.09
C HIS A 12 14.89 -16.18 -6.33
N ARG A 13 14.54 -17.44 -6.62
CA ARG A 13 13.66 -17.79 -7.75
C ARG A 13 12.23 -17.28 -7.55
N PHE A 14 11.71 -17.30 -6.33
CA PHE A 14 10.39 -16.75 -6.01
C PHE A 14 10.29 -15.29 -6.45
N PHE A 15 11.23 -14.44 -6.03
CA PHE A 15 11.24 -13.03 -6.44
C PHE A 15 11.45 -12.88 -7.95
N SER A 16 12.38 -13.64 -8.54
CA SER A 16 12.65 -13.57 -9.98
C SER A 16 11.41 -13.92 -10.82
N VAL A 17 10.69 -14.98 -10.45
CA VAL A 17 9.46 -15.40 -11.14
C VAL A 17 8.39 -14.33 -11.00
N LEU A 18 8.12 -13.84 -9.79
CA LEU A 18 7.03 -12.88 -9.55
C LEU A 18 7.26 -11.50 -10.14
N VAL A 19 8.52 -11.05 -10.28
CA VAL A 19 8.85 -9.81 -11.01
C VAL A 19 8.53 -9.94 -12.49
N SER A 20 8.88 -11.09 -13.10
CA SER A 20 8.65 -11.35 -14.52
C SER A 20 7.23 -11.85 -14.85
N TRP A 21 6.41 -12.09 -13.83
CA TRP A 21 5.08 -12.66 -14.00
C TRP A 21 4.14 -11.68 -14.74
N GLN A 22 3.46 -12.19 -15.76
CA GLN A 22 2.55 -11.39 -16.59
C GLN A 22 1.15 -11.35 -15.96
N TRP A 23 1.00 -10.58 -14.89
CA TRP A 23 -0.33 -10.33 -14.31
C TRP A 23 -1.28 -9.75 -15.37
N PRO A 24 -2.56 -10.21 -15.45
CA PRO A 24 -3.28 -11.05 -14.48
C PRO A 24 -3.30 -12.56 -14.82
N THR A 25 -2.30 -13.13 -15.50
CA THR A 25 -2.23 -14.59 -15.70
C THR A 25 -2.31 -15.31 -14.34
N PRO A 26 -3.23 -16.29 -14.15
CA PRO A 26 -3.43 -16.93 -12.86
C PRO A 26 -2.26 -17.84 -12.48
N ILE A 27 -1.87 -17.79 -11.20
CA ILE A 27 -1.00 -18.80 -10.61
C ILE A 27 -1.85 -20.00 -10.20
N LEU A 28 -1.54 -21.15 -10.80
CA LEU A 28 -2.14 -22.45 -10.46
C LEU A 28 -1.07 -23.31 -9.78
N VAL A 29 -1.31 -23.71 -8.52
CA VAL A 29 -0.40 -24.60 -7.79
C VAL A 29 -0.52 -26.05 -8.28
N ALA A 30 -1.75 -26.46 -8.62
CA ALA A 30 -2.09 -27.72 -9.26
C ALA A 30 -3.28 -27.48 -10.20
N GLN A 31 -3.63 -28.47 -11.01
CA GLN A 31 -4.91 -28.44 -11.72
C GLN A 31 -6.04 -28.43 -10.68
N PRO A 32 -6.97 -27.45 -10.73
CA PRO A 32 -8.07 -27.43 -9.80
C PRO A 32 -8.92 -28.69 -9.90
N SER A 33 -9.30 -29.25 -8.75
CA SER A 33 -10.19 -30.40 -8.71
C SER A 33 -11.57 -30.04 -9.24
N THR A 34 -12.15 -30.90 -10.06
CA THR A 34 -13.54 -30.77 -10.53
C THR A 34 -14.49 -31.41 -9.50
N GLY A 35 -15.48 -30.68 -9.03
CA GLY A 35 -16.57 -31.21 -8.20
C GLY A 35 -17.89 -31.30 -8.96
N VAL A 36 -18.90 -31.90 -8.33
CA VAL A 36 -20.23 -32.17 -8.94
C VAL A 36 -21.29 -31.18 -8.45
N ASP A 37 -20.96 -30.33 -7.49
CA ASP A 37 -21.92 -29.41 -6.88
C ASP A 37 -22.20 -28.21 -7.80
N ALA A 38 -23.29 -28.30 -8.55
CA ALA A 38 -23.77 -27.26 -9.48
C ALA A 38 -24.06 -25.89 -8.82
N ASN A 39 -24.15 -25.84 -7.49
CA ASN A 39 -24.39 -24.61 -6.73
C ASN A 39 -23.10 -23.93 -6.24
N SER A 40 -21.93 -24.54 -6.46
CA SER A 40 -20.66 -23.96 -6.04
C SER A 40 -20.22 -22.84 -6.99
N VAL A 41 -19.64 -21.76 -6.44
CA VAL A 41 -19.13 -20.64 -7.22
C VAL A 41 -17.63 -20.82 -7.39
N GLU A 42 -17.23 -21.24 -8.58
CA GLU A 42 -15.82 -21.34 -8.97
C GLU A 42 -15.34 -20.04 -9.62
N TRP A 43 -14.03 -19.79 -9.54
CA TRP A 43 -13.38 -18.69 -10.23
C TRP A 43 -13.38 -18.96 -11.74
N ASP A 44 -14.15 -18.16 -12.49
CA ASP A 44 -14.31 -18.32 -13.93
C ASP A 44 -14.24 -16.94 -14.64
N PRO A 45 -13.04 -16.50 -15.07
CA PRO A 45 -12.88 -15.20 -15.71
C PRO A 45 -13.51 -15.13 -17.12
N LEU A 46 -13.88 -16.27 -17.73
CA LEU A 46 -14.51 -16.28 -19.05
C LEU A 46 -15.99 -15.89 -18.94
N HIS A 47 -16.69 -16.34 -17.91
CA HIS A 47 -18.12 -16.09 -17.75
C HIS A 47 -18.46 -15.06 -16.66
N ASN A 48 -17.60 -14.88 -15.65
CA ASN A 48 -17.81 -13.92 -14.57
C ASN A 48 -16.97 -12.65 -14.77
N LEU A 49 -17.65 -11.51 -14.90
CA LEU A 49 -17.01 -10.20 -15.07
C LEU A 49 -16.19 -9.77 -13.85
N HIS A 50 -16.60 -10.17 -12.65
CA HIS A 50 -15.86 -9.86 -11.43
C HIS A 50 -14.52 -10.61 -11.40
N ASP A 51 -14.55 -11.90 -11.73
CA ASP A 51 -13.35 -12.74 -11.80
C ASP A 51 -12.38 -12.28 -12.88
N ARG A 52 -12.91 -11.80 -14.01
CA ARG A 52 -12.13 -11.21 -15.09
C ARG A 52 -11.40 -9.93 -14.68
N ALA A 53 -11.95 -9.19 -13.71
CA ALA A 53 -11.35 -7.96 -13.20
C ALA A 53 -10.25 -8.20 -12.15
N HIS A 54 -10.02 -9.45 -11.71
CA HIS A 54 -8.97 -9.76 -10.76
C HIS A 54 -7.57 -9.44 -11.32
N LEU A 55 -6.78 -8.71 -10.53
CA LEU A 55 -5.48 -8.20 -10.95
C LEU A 55 -4.33 -9.18 -10.68
N MET A 56 -4.46 -10.02 -9.64
CA MET A 56 -3.42 -10.94 -9.19
C MET A 56 -4.00 -12.31 -8.82
N PRO A 57 -4.60 -13.07 -9.75
CA PRO A 57 -5.28 -14.31 -9.40
C PRO A 57 -4.30 -15.41 -8.94
N ILE A 58 -4.53 -15.92 -7.72
CA ILE A 58 -3.83 -17.07 -7.14
C ILE A 58 -4.88 -18.08 -6.72
N ILE A 59 -5.00 -19.16 -7.49
CA ILE A 59 -6.18 -20.05 -7.44
C ILE A 59 -5.93 -21.23 -6.49
N THR A 60 -6.91 -21.51 -5.63
CA THR A 60 -6.87 -22.70 -4.77
C THR A 60 -6.97 -23.97 -5.61
N PRO A 61 -6.21 -25.02 -5.27
CA PRO A 61 -6.28 -26.29 -6.01
C PRO A 61 -7.51 -27.14 -5.64
N GLY A 62 -8.09 -26.94 -4.44
CA GLY A 62 -9.27 -27.65 -3.98
C GLY A 62 -10.57 -27.09 -4.58
N PHE A 63 -11.60 -27.94 -4.67
CA PHE A 63 -12.93 -27.56 -5.11
C PHE A 63 -13.76 -26.91 -3.97
N PRO A 64 -14.53 -25.84 -4.24
CA PRO A 64 -14.50 -25.06 -5.48
C PRO A 64 -13.21 -24.24 -5.59
N ALA A 65 -12.69 -24.14 -6.80
CA ALA A 65 -11.49 -23.37 -7.09
C ALA A 65 -11.80 -21.87 -6.97
N VAL A 66 -11.13 -21.16 -6.08
CA VAL A 66 -11.36 -19.73 -5.85
C VAL A 66 -10.05 -18.94 -5.88
N ASN A 67 -10.15 -17.66 -6.21
CA ASN A 67 -9.02 -16.75 -6.07
C ASN A 67 -8.80 -16.39 -4.59
N THR A 68 -7.57 -16.56 -4.11
CA THR A 68 -7.18 -16.18 -2.73
C THR A 68 -6.78 -14.71 -2.60
N ALA A 69 -6.44 -14.06 -3.71
CA ALA A 69 -5.97 -12.68 -3.77
C ALA A 69 -7.02 -11.73 -4.38
N VAL A 70 -8.31 -11.97 -4.09
CA VAL A 70 -9.46 -11.17 -4.58
C VAL A 70 -9.41 -9.71 -4.17
N ASN A 71 -8.75 -9.41 -3.05
CA ASN A 71 -8.70 -8.07 -2.46
C ASN A 71 -7.54 -7.22 -3.01
N VAL A 72 -6.73 -7.74 -3.93
CA VAL A 72 -5.65 -6.99 -4.56
C VAL A 72 -6.25 -5.95 -5.50
N ASN A 73 -5.93 -4.68 -5.26
CA ASN A 73 -6.32 -3.55 -6.11
C ASN A 73 -5.09 -2.99 -6.84
N LEU A 74 -5.27 -1.96 -7.67
CA LEU A 74 -4.19 -1.41 -8.49
C LEU A 74 -3.04 -0.88 -7.62
N SER A 75 -3.39 -0.24 -6.50
CA SER A 75 -2.42 0.33 -5.56
C SER A 75 -1.61 -0.74 -4.85
N THR A 76 -2.27 -1.78 -4.31
CA THR A 76 -1.57 -2.86 -3.62
C THR A 76 -0.80 -3.77 -4.58
N LEU A 77 -1.29 -4.00 -5.81
CA LEU A 77 -0.53 -4.70 -6.84
C LEU A 77 0.76 -3.94 -7.20
N ARG A 78 0.70 -2.62 -7.33
CA ARG A 78 1.90 -1.79 -7.55
C ARG A 78 2.90 -1.99 -6.41
N VAL A 79 2.47 -1.85 -5.16
CA VAL A 79 3.33 -2.05 -3.98
C VAL A 79 3.96 -3.45 -4.00
N LEU A 80 3.17 -4.49 -4.27
CA LEU A 80 3.67 -5.86 -4.37
C LEU A 80 4.74 -6.01 -5.47
N ARG A 81 4.52 -5.42 -6.65
CA ARG A 81 5.51 -5.44 -7.74
C ARG A 81 6.80 -4.71 -7.38
N ASP A 82 6.69 -3.55 -6.73
CA ASP A 82 7.84 -2.77 -6.27
C ASP A 82 8.66 -3.55 -5.22
N GLU A 83 7.98 -4.21 -4.28
CA GLU A 83 8.63 -5.05 -3.26
C GLU A 83 9.19 -6.36 -3.84
N PHE A 84 8.55 -6.95 -4.86
CA PHE A 84 9.14 -8.09 -5.59
C PHE A 84 10.42 -7.68 -6.30
N ALA A 85 10.43 -6.51 -6.96
CA ALA A 85 11.61 -5.98 -7.63
C ALA A 85 12.72 -5.59 -6.64
N ARG A 86 12.37 -5.07 -5.46
CA ARG A 86 13.32 -4.83 -4.36
C ARG A 86 13.94 -6.15 -3.90
N GLY A 87 13.12 -7.16 -3.62
CA GLY A 87 13.60 -8.47 -3.18
C GLY A 87 14.50 -9.17 -4.20
N GLN A 88 14.15 -9.09 -5.49
CA GLN A 88 14.99 -9.62 -6.56
C GLN A 88 16.37 -8.95 -6.57
N ARG A 89 16.45 -7.62 -6.53
CA ARG A 89 17.74 -6.89 -6.52
C ARG A 89 18.64 -7.30 -5.36
N ILE A 90 18.09 -7.37 -4.14
CA ILE A 90 18.85 -7.77 -2.94
C ILE A 90 19.37 -9.20 -3.09
N LEU A 91 18.55 -10.11 -3.64
CA LEU A 91 18.92 -11.51 -3.78
C LEU A 91 19.81 -11.79 -4.99
N ASP A 92 19.75 -10.97 -6.04
CA ASP A 92 20.70 -10.99 -7.15
C ASP A 92 22.10 -10.65 -6.64
N ASP A 93 22.21 -9.62 -5.79
CA ASP A 93 23.46 -9.25 -5.13
C ASP A 93 23.99 -10.37 -4.23
N LEU A 94 23.11 -11.01 -3.47
CA LEU A 94 23.45 -12.14 -2.62
C LEU A 94 23.85 -13.41 -3.42
N SER A 95 23.24 -13.64 -4.58
CA SER A 95 23.52 -14.80 -5.43
C SER A 95 24.97 -14.79 -5.93
N ARG A 96 25.55 -13.59 -6.17
CA ARG A 96 26.96 -13.40 -6.54
C ARG A 96 27.92 -13.87 -5.43
N CYS A 97 27.46 -13.86 -4.18
CA CYS A 97 28.17 -14.36 -3.01
C CYS A 97 27.69 -15.76 -2.57
N ARG A 98 27.11 -16.57 -3.48
CA ARG A 98 26.64 -17.95 -3.23
C ARG A 98 25.70 -18.08 -2.02
N PHE A 99 24.91 -17.06 -1.73
CA PHE A 99 23.96 -17.06 -0.61
C PHE A 99 24.57 -17.22 0.79
N SER A 100 25.88 -16.98 0.96
CA SER A 100 26.56 -17.21 2.25
C SER A 100 26.63 -15.99 3.16
N HIS A 101 26.30 -14.79 2.68
CA HIS A 101 26.45 -13.56 3.45
C HIS A 101 25.15 -13.18 4.19
N PRO A 102 25.18 -12.85 5.50
CA PRO A 102 23.97 -12.55 6.28
C PRO A 102 23.35 -11.18 5.98
N ALA A 103 24.14 -10.19 5.59
CA ALA A 103 23.65 -8.81 5.44
C ALA A 103 22.48 -8.64 4.44
N PRO A 104 22.49 -9.23 3.22
CA PRO A 104 21.34 -9.13 2.31
C PRO A 104 20.06 -9.77 2.87
N TRP A 105 20.17 -10.81 3.71
CA TRP A 105 19.00 -11.38 4.39
C TRP A 105 18.40 -10.38 5.39
N ASN A 106 19.24 -9.72 6.19
CA ASN A 106 18.79 -8.68 7.11
C ASN A 106 18.11 -7.52 6.36
N GLN A 107 18.64 -7.16 5.18
CA GLN A 107 18.07 -6.13 4.32
C GLN A 107 16.73 -6.57 3.68
N LEU A 108 16.60 -7.84 3.30
CA LEU A 108 15.37 -8.40 2.74
C LEU A 108 14.22 -8.28 3.75
N PHE A 109 14.49 -8.64 5.01
CA PHE A 109 13.53 -8.65 6.12
C PHE A 109 13.47 -7.33 6.92
N THR A 110 14.06 -6.25 6.41
CA THR A 110 13.91 -4.93 7.03
C THR A 110 12.43 -4.51 6.96
N PRO A 111 11.84 -4.03 8.08
CA PRO A 111 10.45 -3.57 8.10
C PRO A 111 10.15 -2.50 7.05
N THR A 112 8.90 -2.46 6.58
CA THR A 112 8.50 -1.49 5.56
C THR A 112 8.48 -0.07 6.10
N GLU A 113 9.13 0.83 5.38
CA GLU A 113 9.34 2.23 5.76
C GLU A 113 8.18 3.16 5.34
N VAL A 114 6.90 2.73 5.38
CA VAL A 114 5.76 3.52 4.86
C VAL A 114 5.69 4.92 5.49
N LEU A 115 5.91 5.01 6.80
CA LEU A 115 5.87 6.29 7.51
C LEU A 115 6.91 7.29 7.01
N VAL A 116 8.11 6.84 6.62
CA VAL A 116 9.18 7.74 6.14
C VAL A 116 9.27 7.81 4.61
N ARG A 117 8.62 6.89 3.90
CA ARG A 117 8.62 6.78 2.43
C ARG A 117 7.81 7.89 1.74
N TYR A 118 6.71 8.33 2.36
CA TYR A 118 5.77 9.27 1.74
C TYR A 118 5.82 10.65 2.40
N ASP A 119 5.51 11.71 1.65
CA ASP A 119 5.36 13.08 2.17
C ASP A 119 3.98 13.34 2.79
N HIS A 120 2.98 12.58 2.35
CA HIS A 120 1.61 12.71 2.82
C HIS A 120 1.05 11.36 3.28
N HIS A 121 0.23 11.42 4.34
CA HIS A 121 -0.39 10.26 4.95
C HIS A 121 -1.85 10.53 5.28
N VAL A 122 -2.68 9.51 5.12
CA VAL A 122 -3.99 9.43 5.76
C VAL A 122 -3.80 8.61 7.03
N ALA A 123 -4.11 9.21 8.19
CA ALA A 123 -4.02 8.58 9.49
C ALA A 123 -5.44 8.26 9.99
N ILE A 124 -5.69 6.98 10.25
CA ILE A 124 -6.94 6.48 10.83
C ILE A 124 -6.64 6.22 12.30
N GLU A 125 -7.05 7.14 13.16
CA GLU A 125 -6.92 7.04 14.61
C GLU A 125 -8.10 6.28 15.18
N LEU A 126 -7.82 5.26 15.98
CA LEU A 126 -8.77 4.42 16.68
C LEU A 126 -8.60 4.61 18.18
N ARG A 127 -9.70 4.84 18.88
CA ARG A 127 -9.71 4.90 20.34
C ARG A 127 -10.67 3.84 20.88
N ALA A 128 -10.29 3.23 22.00
CA ALA A 128 -11.14 2.32 22.74
C ALA A 128 -10.86 2.42 24.24
N SER A 129 -11.76 1.89 25.06
CA SER A 129 -11.65 1.89 26.52
C SER A 129 -10.64 0.90 27.09
N ASN A 130 -10.27 -0.14 26.34
CA ASN A 130 -9.30 -1.17 26.73
C ASN A 130 -8.73 -1.89 25.50
N GLU A 131 -7.68 -2.69 25.68
CA GLU A 131 -6.94 -3.37 24.60
C GLU A 131 -7.80 -4.36 23.82
N GLU A 132 -8.68 -5.12 24.51
CA GLU A 132 -9.57 -6.09 23.86
C GLU A 132 -10.57 -5.38 22.93
N SER A 133 -11.16 -4.29 23.41
CA SER A 133 -12.05 -3.46 22.60
C SER A 133 -11.31 -2.83 21.42
N LEU A 134 -10.05 -2.41 21.60
CA LEU A 134 -9.24 -1.90 20.49
C LEU A 134 -8.95 -3.00 19.46
N ALA A 135 -8.66 -4.23 19.89
CA ALA A 135 -8.41 -5.36 18.99
C ALA A 135 -9.65 -5.70 18.15
N GLU A 136 -10.84 -5.74 18.77
CA GLU A 136 -12.10 -5.91 18.05
C GLU A 136 -12.34 -4.75 17.06
N TRP A 137 -12.20 -3.51 17.54
CA TRP A 137 -12.47 -2.33 16.73
C TRP A 137 -11.50 -2.20 15.56
N SER A 138 -10.21 -2.45 15.81
CA SER A 138 -9.17 -2.43 14.79
C SER A 138 -9.35 -3.53 13.74
N SER A 139 -9.81 -4.72 14.13
CA SER A 139 -10.14 -5.80 13.20
C SER A 139 -11.29 -5.42 12.28
N PHE A 140 -12.34 -4.82 12.84
CA PHE A 140 -13.47 -4.30 12.06
C PHE A 140 -13.02 -3.22 11.07
N VAL A 141 -12.32 -2.18 11.55
CA VAL A 141 -11.84 -1.08 10.70
C VAL A 141 -10.88 -1.58 9.62
N ALA A 142 -9.97 -2.50 9.95
CA ALA A 142 -9.05 -3.11 8.98
C ALA A 142 -9.81 -3.80 7.84
N SER A 143 -10.90 -4.53 8.16
CA SER A 143 -11.74 -5.19 7.15
C SER A 143 -12.41 -4.21 6.17
N ARG A 144 -12.70 -2.98 6.62
CA ARG A 144 -13.33 -1.92 5.80
C ARG A 144 -12.32 -1.05 5.07
N THR A 145 -11.08 -0.95 5.57
CA THR A 145 -10.03 -0.06 5.04
C THR A 145 -9.77 -0.30 3.55
N ARG A 146 -9.94 -1.53 3.05
CA ARG A 146 -9.86 -1.84 1.62
C ARG A 146 -10.77 -0.95 0.75
N LYS A 147 -12.00 -0.67 1.20
CA LYS A 147 -12.97 0.17 0.48
C LYS A 147 -12.50 1.63 0.42
N LEU A 148 -11.87 2.12 1.48
CA LEU A 148 -11.27 3.45 1.49
C LEU A 148 -10.13 3.52 0.47
N VAL A 149 -9.21 2.55 0.47
CA VAL A 149 -8.11 2.50 -0.51
C VAL A 149 -8.65 2.42 -1.95
N GLU A 150 -9.71 1.64 -2.18
CA GLU A 150 -10.39 1.52 -3.47
C GLU A 150 -11.06 2.83 -3.92
N THR A 151 -11.60 3.61 -3.00
CA THR A 151 -12.14 4.95 -3.32
C THR A 151 -11.00 5.93 -3.61
N LEU A 152 -9.95 5.91 -2.79
CA LEU A 152 -8.81 6.82 -2.92
C LEU A 152 -8.01 6.57 -4.21
N GLN A 153 -7.87 5.33 -4.68
CA GLN A 153 -7.12 5.04 -5.92
C GLN A 153 -7.79 5.61 -7.18
N HIS A 154 -9.08 5.91 -7.13
CA HIS A 154 -9.83 6.54 -8.23
C HIS A 154 -10.02 8.05 -8.02
N THR A 155 -9.46 8.59 -6.94
CA THR A 155 -9.55 10.00 -6.61
C THR A 155 -8.56 10.80 -7.47
N PRO A 156 -9.01 11.83 -8.21
CA PRO A 156 -8.09 12.66 -8.99
C PRO A 156 -7.02 13.28 -8.10
N SER A 157 -5.80 13.40 -8.62
CA SER A 157 -4.62 13.98 -7.92
C SER A 157 -3.95 13.08 -6.90
N VAL A 158 -4.48 11.88 -6.62
CA VAL A 158 -3.78 10.87 -5.82
C VAL A 158 -2.99 9.97 -6.77
N GLY A 159 -1.66 10.01 -6.67
CA GLY A 159 -0.76 9.28 -7.57
C GLY A 159 -0.51 7.84 -7.15
N SER A 160 0.20 7.65 -6.05
CA SER A 160 0.48 6.34 -5.47
C SER A 160 -0.18 6.21 -4.12
N LEU A 161 -0.74 5.04 -3.80
CA LEU A 161 -1.26 4.71 -2.46
C LEU A 161 -0.56 3.48 -1.92
N HIS A 162 -0.28 3.51 -0.62
CA HIS A 162 0.35 2.41 0.11
C HIS A 162 -0.29 2.28 1.48
N PRO A 163 -1.31 1.41 1.62
CA PRO A 163 -1.88 1.11 2.92
C PRO A 163 -0.92 0.25 3.74
N LEU A 164 -0.64 0.66 4.98
CA LEU A 164 0.06 -0.16 5.96
C LEU A 164 -0.96 -1.09 6.65
N PRO A 165 -0.79 -2.42 6.58
CA PRO A 165 -1.76 -3.36 7.16
C PRO A 165 -1.67 -3.45 8.69
N GLU A 166 -0.56 -3.04 9.28
CA GLU A 166 -0.31 -3.16 10.72
C GLU A 166 -0.78 -1.92 11.48
N ILE A 167 -1.38 -2.14 12.65
CA ILE A 167 -1.75 -1.08 13.58
C ILE A 167 -0.52 -0.60 14.33
N ILE A 168 -0.29 0.71 14.32
CA ILE A 168 0.81 1.34 15.05
C ILE A 168 0.30 1.82 16.41
N ARG A 169 1.04 1.45 17.47
CA ARG A 169 0.79 1.89 18.85
C ARG A 169 1.75 3.04 19.20
N PRO A 170 1.28 4.10 19.88
CA PRO A 170 2.15 5.10 20.47
C PRO A 170 3.14 4.45 21.45
N GLN A 171 4.42 4.83 21.38
CA GLN A 171 5.47 4.31 22.26
C GLN A 171 5.29 4.79 23.71
N ASP A 172 4.94 6.08 23.87
CA ASP A 172 4.65 6.71 25.15
C ASP A 172 3.23 7.30 25.08
N PRO A 173 2.18 6.52 25.38
CA PRO A 173 0.85 7.07 25.45
C PRO A 173 0.82 8.11 26.59
N GLU A 174 0.48 9.35 26.25
CA GLU A 174 0.10 10.35 27.26
C GLU A 174 -0.90 9.69 28.23
N PRO A 175 -0.73 9.81 29.55
CA PRO A 175 -1.60 9.15 30.51
C PRO A 175 -3.02 9.71 30.37
N SER A 176 -3.84 9.02 29.57
CA SER A 176 -5.28 9.30 29.48
C SER A 176 -5.89 8.99 30.83
N ALA A 177 -6.56 9.97 31.44
CA ALA A 177 -7.18 9.85 32.76
C ALA A 177 -8.17 8.66 32.89
N ASN A 178 -8.63 8.13 31.74
CA ASN A 178 -9.68 7.10 31.65
C ASN A 178 -9.16 5.69 31.27
N GLY A 179 -7.84 5.49 31.10
CA GLY A 179 -7.29 4.21 30.61
C GLY A 179 -7.55 3.93 29.12
N GLU A 180 -7.91 4.97 28.35
CA GLU A 180 -8.14 4.87 26.91
C GLU A 180 -6.88 4.46 26.14
N VAL A 181 -7.07 3.55 25.20
CA VAL A 181 -6.01 3.05 24.31
C VAL A 181 -6.19 3.58 22.90
N VAL A 182 -5.09 3.97 22.25
CA VAL A 182 -5.12 4.62 20.92
C VAL A 182 -4.25 3.92 19.90
N GLY A 183 -4.79 3.50 18.76
CA GLY A 183 -4.03 2.88 17.68
C GLY A 183 -4.20 3.62 16.36
N TYR A 184 -3.23 3.46 15.46
CA TYR A 184 -3.21 4.16 14.17
C TYR A 184 -3.03 3.20 12.99
N TYR A 185 -3.86 3.33 11.97
CA TYR A 185 -3.54 2.84 10.64
C TYR A 185 -3.09 3.99 9.73
N PHE A 186 -2.13 3.71 8.85
CA PHE A 186 -1.60 4.71 7.93
C PHE A 186 -1.74 4.27 6.48
N ILE A 187 -2.11 5.22 5.62
CA ILE A 187 -2.04 5.07 4.18
C ILE A 187 -1.13 6.18 3.65
N GLY A 188 0.08 5.80 3.21
CA GLY A 188 0.99 6.73 2.56
C GLY A 188 0.54 7.02 1.14
N TYR A 189 0.64 8.28 0.70
CA TYR A 189 0.29 8.63 -0.66
C TYR A 189 1.19 9.70 -1.28
N THR A 190 1.18 9.76 -2.61
CA THR A 190 1.78 10.86 -3.38
C THR A 190 0.70 11.65 -4.09
N VAL A 191 0.98 12.93 -4.36
CA VAL A 191 0.08 13.81 -5.09
C VAL A 191 0.58 13.90 -6.54
N ASP A 192 -0.29 13.60 -7.49
CA ASP A 192 0.02 13.80 -8.90
C ASP A 192 0.05 15.30 -9.20
N SER A 193 1.11 15.74 -9.89
CA SER A 193 1.08 17.05 -10.53
C SER A 193 0.06 17.01 -11.67
N PRO A 194 -0.78 18.04 -11.86
CA PRO A 194 -1.72 18.07 -12.97
C PRO A 194 -0.95 17.92 -14.27
N PRO A 195 -1.49 17.17 -15.26
CA PRO A 195 -0.82 17.01 -16.54
C PRO A 195 -0.60 18.39 -17.13
N MET A 196 0.66 18.76 -17.37
CA MET A 196 1.01 19.95 -18.15
C MET A 196 0.21 19.88 -19.45
N PRO A 197 -0.59 20.90 -19.81
CA PRO A 197 -1.28 20.89 -21.10
C PRO A 197 -0.23 20.75 -22.19
N GLY A 198 -0.31 19.64 -22.94
CA GLY A 198 0.69 19.26 -23.91
C GLY A 198 0.97 20.39 -24.89
N VAL A 199 2.26 20.66 -25.12
CA VAL A 199 2.71 21.55 -26.20
C VAL A 199 2.27 20.92 -27.52
N ARG A 200 1.07 21.27 -27.99
CA ARG A 200 0.65 21.00 -29.36
C ARG A 200 1.55 21.84 -30.28
N ARG A 201 2.48 21.18 -30.96
CA ARG A 201 3.17 21.75 -32.13
C ARG A 201 2.12 21.95 -33.23
N GLY A 202 1.66 23.18 -33.44
CA GLY A 202 0.81 23.55 -34.56
C GLY A 202 0.13 24.90 -34.37
N ASN A 203 0.62 25.91 -35.10
CA ASN A 203 0.23 27.32 -35.12
C ASN A 203 -1.30 27.59 -35.10
N CYS A 204 -1.77 28.47 -34.21
CA CYS A 204 -2.15 29.85 -34.58
C CYS A 204 -2.70 30.64 -33.37
N ARG A 205 -2.45 31.96 -33.44
CA ARG A 205 -2.66 33.02 -32.45
C ARG A 205 -4.10 33.08 -31.95
N LEU A 206 -4.30 33.22 -30.63
CA LEU A 206 -5.34 34.02 -29.98
C LEU A 206 -5.03 34.16 -28.47
N THR A 207 -5.07 35.40 -27.99
CA THR A 207 -5.07 35.90 -26.59
C THR A 207 -4.24 35.15 -25.55
N ARG A 208 -3.08 35.75 -25.22
CA ARG A 208 -2.21 35.41 -24.10
C ARG A 208 -2.84 35.84 -22.77
N GLU A 209 -3.88 35.15 -22.32
CA GLU A 209 -4.15 35.12 -20.89
C GLU A 209 -3.06 34.28 -20.24
N ARG A 210 -2.28 34.90 -19.34
CA ARG A 210 -1.39 34.18 -18.43
C ARG A 210 -2.26 33.28 -17.55
N GLN A 211 -2.58 32.07 -17.99
CA GLN A 211 -3.01 31.02 -17.08
C GLN A 211 -1.85 30.79 -16.10
N ARG A 212 -2.04 31.22 -14.85
CA ARG A 212 -1.14 30.93 -13.75
C ARG A 212 -1.01 29.43 -13.68
N MET A 213 0.22 28.93 -13.80
CA MET A 213 0.56 27.58 -13.36
C MET A 213 0.02 27.42 -11.93
N PRO A 214 -0.74 26.37 -11.60
CA PRO A 214 -1.12 26.13 -10.22
C PRO A 214 0.17 25.98 -9.40
N SER A 215 0.29 26.74 -8.32
CA SER A 215 1.40 26.58 -7.38
C SER A 215 1.34 25.17 -6.79
N THR A 216 2.50 24.60 -6.43
CA THR A 216 2.58 23.27 -5.76
C THR A 216 1.62 23.18 -4.57
N SER A 217 1.47 24.28 -3.82
CA SER A 217 0.51 24.41 -2.72
C SER A 217 -0.96 24.21 -3.12
N GLY A 218 -1.35 24.65 -4.31
CA GLY A 218 -2.73 24.51 -4.80
C GLY A 218 -3.09 23.08 -5.18
N ASN A 219 -2.12 22.32 -5.70
CA ASN A 219 -2.32 20.90 -6.03
C ASN A 219 -2.48 20.06 -4.76
N GLU A 220 -1.66 20.32 -3.74
CA GLU A 220 -1.76 19.65 -2.44
C GLU A 220 -3.10 19.94 -1.75
N GLU A 221 -3.55 21.20 -1.78
CA GLU A 221 -4.85 21.60 -1.21
C GLU A 221 -6.03 20.98 -1.97
N TRP A 222 -5.94 20.89 -3.30
CA TRP A 222 -6.93 20.20 -4.10
C TRP A 222 -6.99 18.70 -3.79
N ALA A 223 -5.84 18.02 -3.77
CA ALA A 223 -5.74 16.61 -3.40
C ALA A 223 -6.32 16.34 -2.01
N ARG A 224 -5.98 17.21 -1.03
CA ARG A 224 -6.54 17.19 0.32
C ARG A 224 -8.06 17.26 0.33
N ASN A 225 -8.66 18.18 -0.44
CA ASN A 225 -10.12 18.32 -0.51
C ASN A 225 -10.80 17.08 -1.11
N CYS A 226 -10.20 16.49 -2.15
CA CYS A 226 -10.70 15.26 -2.75
C CYS A 226 -10.64 14.09 -1.76
N ILE A 227 -9.50 13.91 -1.06
CA ILE A 227 -9.32 12.88 -0.03
C ILE A 227 -10.30 13.10 1.13
N ALA A 228 -10.48 14.34 1.58
CA ALA A 228 -11.41 14.66 2.67
C ALA A 228 -12.85 14.25 2.31
N SER A 229 -13.25 14.44 1.05
CA SER A 229 -14.57 14.04 0.57
C SER A 229 -14.75 12.52 0.56
N ALA A 230 -13.78 11.78 0.01
CA ALA A 230 -13.78 10.31 0.02
C ALA A 230 -13.79 9.74 1.45
N THR A 231 -13.02 10.35 2.35
CA THR A 231 -12.90 9.94 3.74
C THR A 231 -14.19 10.17 4.53
N ARG A 232 -14.84 11.32 4.35
CA ARG A 232 -16.14 11.60 4.98
C ARG A 232 -17.22 10.61 4.53
N TYR A 233 -17.23 10.29 3.24
CA TYR A 233 -18.13 9.27 2.71
C TYR A 233 -17.89 7.92 3.37
N PHE A 234 -16.63 7.46 3.40
CA PHE A 234 -16.24 6.21 4.06
C PHE A 234 -16.64 6.16 5.55
N LEU A 235 -16.37 7.24 6.31
CA LEU A 235 -16.78 7.34 7.72
C LEU A 235 -18.30 7.20 7.88
N ALA A 236 -19.08 7.88 7.03
CA ALA A 236 -20.53 7.85 7.10
C ALA A 236 -21.11 6.48 6.74
N THR A 237 -20.59 5.82 5.70
CA THR A 237 -21.18 4.58 5.17
C THR A 237 -20.66 3.31 5.81
N GLU A 238 -19.38 3.27 6.21
CA GLU A 238 -18.74 2.04 6.68
C GLU A 238 -18.54 2.00 8.19
N LEU A 239 -18.31 3.15 8.84
CA LEU A 239 -17.90 3.18 10.25
C LEU A 239 -18.97 3.73 11.20
N ASN A 240 -19.66 4.81 10.83
CA ASN A 240 -20.71 5.40 11.67
C ASN A 240 -22.02 4.62 11.62
N ALA A 241 -22.31 3.95 10.50
CA ALA A 241 -23.48 3.08 10.35
C ALA A 241 -23.25 1.66 10.90
N ALA A 242 -22.05 1.37 11.42
CA ALA A 242 -21.68 0.03 11.88
C ALA A 242 -22.34 -0.31 13.22
N THR A 243 -22.96 -1.48 13.31
CA THR A 243 -23.53 -2.01 14.56
C THR A 243 -22.45 -2.51 15.52
N GLU A 244 -21.26 -2.80 14.99
CA GLU A 244 -20.09 -3.26 15.72
C GLU A 244 -19.44 -2.16 16.57
N LYS A 245 -19.78 -0.88 16.33
CA LYS A 245 -19.27 0.26 17.11
C LYS A 245 -19.93 0.30 18.49
N LYS A 246 -19.19 -0.12 19.52
CA LYS A 246 -19.63 -0.10 20.93
C LYS A 246 -19.35 1.26 21.60
N CYS A 247 -19.93 1.48 22.78
CA CYS A 247 -19.65 2.67 23.59
C CYS A 247 -18.15 2.75 23.92
N GLY A 248 -17.54 3.92 23.73
CA GLY A 248 -16.10 4.13 23.91
C GLY A 248 -15.22 3.77 22.71
N MET A 249 -15.78 3.20 21.64
CA MET A 249 -15.06 3.02 20.37
C MET A 249 -15.20 4.26 19.50
N GLU A 250 -14.08 4.90 19.20
CA GLU A 250 -14.05 6.08 18.34
C GLU A 250 -13.10 5.88 17.15
N VAL A 251 -13.38 6.60 16.09
CA VAL A 251 -12.54 6.64 14.90
C VAL A 251 -12.50 8.05 14.36
N ALA A 252 -11.29 8.54 14.09
CA ALA A 252 -11.06 9.80 13.42
C ALA A 252 -10.11 9.55 12.25
N ILE A 253 -10.37 10.20 11.12
CA ILE A 253 -9.46 10.13 9.97
C ILE A 253 -8.95 11.52 9.69
N SER A 254 -7.63 11.68 9.75
CA SER A 254 -6.93 12.91 9.43
C SER A 254 -6.02 12.70 8.23
N TYR A 255 -5.74 13.79 7.51
CA TYR A 255 -4.73 13.84 6.47
C TYR A 255 -3.63 14.76 6.98
N SER A 256 -2.39 14.30 6.92
CA SER A 256 -1.26 15.02 7.50
C SER A 256 -0.08 14.97 6.56
N SER A 257 0.72 16.04 6.55
CA SER A 257 2.07 15.94 6.02
C SER A 257 2.90 15.07 6.96
N TRP A 258 4.00 14.52 6.46
CA TRP A 258 4.94 13.79 7.31
C TRP A 258 5.41 14.62 8.51
N ASN A 259 5.53 15.95 8.35
CA ASN A 259 5.92 16.86 9.42
C ASN A 259 4.91 16.92 10.56
N ASP A 260 3.63 16.72 10.26
CA ASP A 260 2.53 16.84 11.23
C ASP A 260 2.13 15.50 11.86
N LEU A 261 2.80 14.40 11.50
CA LEU A 261 2.56 13.09 12.12
C LEU A 261 2.95 13.11 13.61
N PRO A 262 2.17 12.43 14.48
CA PRO A 262 2.46 12.36 15.91
C PRO A 262 3.88 11.86 16.20
N ASN A 263 4.57 12.44 17.18
CA ASN A 263 5.93 11.98 17.50
C ASN A 263 5.94 10.57 18.11
N ALA A 264 4.88 10.20 18.83
CA ALA A 264 4.79 8.95 19.57
C ALA A 264 4.67 7.70 18.67
N ILE A 265 4.34 7.84 17.38
CA ILE A 265 4.25 6.70 16.45
C ILE A 265 5.62 6.25 15.91
N PHE A 266 6.67 7.06 16.07
CA PHE A 266 7.99 6.75 15.55
C PHE A 266 8.84 5.99 16.59
N PRO A 267 9.36 4.79 16.26
CA PRO A 267 10.34 4.12 17.11
C PRO A 267 11.58 4.99 17.31
N GLY A 268 11.96 5.27 18.56
CA GLY A 268 13.06 6.19 18.86
C GLY A 268 12.75 7.68 18.65
N GLY A 269 11.48 8.01 18.42
CA GLY A 269 10.97 9.38 18.30
C GLY A 269 11.31 10.07 16.98
N ARG A 270 11.01 11.37 16.92
CA ARG A 270 11.18 12.21 15.73
C ARG A 270 12.61 12.25 15.18
N PRO A 271 13.67 12.36 16.00
CA PRO A 271 15.05 12.42 15.48
C PRO A 271 15.47 11.14 14.76
N ALA A 272 15.09 9.96 15.27
CA ALA A 272 15.34 8.68 14.63
C ALA A 272 14.63 8.61 13.27
N ALA A 273 13.35 9.00 13.23
CA ALA A 273 12.56 9.04 12.00
C ALA A 273 13.13 9.99 10.94
N ILE A 274 13.71 11.13 11.32
CA ILE A 274 14.42 12.03 10.41
C ILE A 274 15.63 11.31 9.79
N GLY A 275 16.39 10.58 10.62
CA GLY A 275 17.53 9.78 10.16
C GLY A 275 17.13 8.65 9.21
N ASP A 276 16.05 7.92 9.53
CA ASP A 276 15.47 6.88 8.67
C ASP A 276 15.02 7.47 7.33
N ARG A 277 14.29 8.60 7.36
CA ARG A 277 13.84 9.30 6.16
C ARG A 277 15.01 9.75 5.28
N ALA A 278 16.05 10.32 5.87
CA ALA A 278 17.26 10.73 5.14
C ALA A 278 17.95 9.53 4.48
N ARG A 279 18.09 8.41 5.21
CA ARG A 279 18.63 7.15 4.65
C ARG A 279 17.79 6.63 3.50
N TYR A 280 16.46 6.64 3.64
CA TYR A 280 15.55 6.23 2.59
C TYR A 280 15.75 7.06 1.32
N ILE A 281 15.71 8.40 1.43
CA ILE A 281 15.88 9.33 0.30
C ILE A 281 17.23 9.13 -0.39
N LEU A 282 18.32 9.00 0.37
CA LEU A 282 19.65 8.74 -0.17
C LEU A 282 19.73 7.40 -0.91
N SER A 283 19.09 6.36 -0.36
CA SER A 283 19.04 5.04 -1.01
C SER A 283 18.28 5.09 -2.35
N GLN A 284 17.17 5.83 -2.41
CA GLN A 284 16.40 6.02 -3.64
C GLN A 284 17.20 6.80 -4.68
N ALA A 285 17.84 7.90 -4.28
CA ALA A 285 18.70 8.69 -5.16
C ALA A 285 19.85 7.85 -5.72
N HIS A 286 20.50 7.04 -4.89
CA HIS A 286 21.53 6.12 -5.33
C HIS A 286 21.00 5.10 -6.37
N GLN A 287 19.86 4.48 -6.10
CA GLN A 287 19.23 3.52 -7.01
C GLN A 287 18.86 4.16 -8.36
N MET A 288 18.31 5.37 -8.35
CA MET A 288 17.99 6.12 -9.56
C MET A 288 19.24 6.45 -10.38
N ASN A 289 20.31 6.89 -9.72
CA ASN A 289 21.58 7.20 -10.38
C ASN A 289 22.22 5.96 -11.00
N VAL A 290 22.20 4.83 -10.30
CA VAL A 290 22.68 3.56 -10.83
C VAL A 290 21.87 3.13 -12.06
N ALA A 291 20.54 3.21 -11.99
CA ALA A 291 19.67 2.86 -13.13
C ALA A 291 19.92 3.77 -14.35
N GLN A 292 20.14 5.07 -14.15
CA GLN A 292 20.45 6.02 -15.22
C GLN A 292 21.88 5.85 -15.77
N GLY A 293 22.83 5.42 -14.93
CA GLY A 293 24.22 5.14 -15.34
C GLY A 293 24.34 3.93 -16.26
N PHE A 294 23.44 2.94 -16.15
CA PHE A 294 23.37 1.79 -17.06
C PHE A 294 22.60 2.08 -18.37
N ALA A 295 21.94 3.24 -18.49
CA ALA A 295 21.20 3.65 -19.67
C ALA A 295 22.00 4.57 -20.63
N ARG A 296 23.29 4.76 -20.37
CA ARG A 296 24.26 5.48 -21.23
C ARG A 296 25.30 4.50 -21.75
#